data_AF-A0A535J7D5-F1
#
_entry.id   AF-A0A535J7D5-F1
#
_cell.length_a   1.000
_cell.length_b   1.000
_cell.length_c   1.000
_cell.angle_alpha   90.00
_cell.angle_beta   90.00
_cell.angle_gamma   90.00
#
_symmetry.space_group_name_H-M   'P 1'
#
loop_
_entity.id
_entity.type
_entity.pdbx_description
1 polymer ?
#
loop_
_entity_poly.entity_id
_entity_poly.type
_entity_poly.pdbx_seq_one_letter_code
_entity_poly.pdbx_strand_id
1 'polypeptide(L)' 'MCRSIKTLRHADVVASDEEIRAAARQFVRKVSGFREPSGKHHEAFEGAVDEIAVASQRLLDSISENLARRTA' A
#
# COMPACT_ATOMS: atom_id res chain seq x y z
N MET A 1 -9.68 -11.39 12.93
CA MET A 1 -10.03 -11.18 11.51
C MET A 1 -9.27 -9.99 10.95
N CYS A 2 -8.32 -10.26 10.04
CA CYS A 2 -7.68 -9.23 9.22
C CYS A 2 -8.66 -8.79 8.12
N ARG A 3 -8.85 -7.49 7.94
CA ARG A 3 -9.68 -6.94 6.85
C ARG A 3 -8.99 -7.24 5.51
N SER A 4 -9.78 -7.48 4.47
CA SER A 4 -9.29 -7.64 3.09
C SER A 4 -8.52 -6.39 2.66
N ILE A 5 -7.38 -6.59 1.99
CA ILE A 5 -6.60 -5.49 1.40
C ILE A 5 -7.46 -4.84 0.32
N LYS A 6 -7.71 -3.53 0.43
CA LYS A 6 -8.51 -2.78 -0.55
C LYS A 6 -7.75 -2.66 -1.87
N THR A 7 -8.42 -2.94 -2.98
CA THR A 7 -7.91 -2.65 -4.32
C THR A 7 -7.92 -1.13 -4.53
N LEU A 8 -6.75 -0.55 -4.78
CA LEU A 8 -6.56 0.90 -4.95
C LEU A 8 -6.56 1.37 -6.42
N ARG A 9 -6.78 0.46 -7.37
CA ARG A 9 -6.85 0.79 -8.80
C ARG A 9 -8.20 1.45 -9.10
N HIS A 10 -8.30 2.76 -8.97
CA HIS A 10 -9.43 3.53 -9.49
C HIS A 10 -9.12 3.94 -10.94
N ALA A 11 -10.09 3.76 -11.84
CA ALA A 11 -9.87 3.83 -13.29
C ALA A 11 -9.21 5.14 -13.76
N ASP A 12 -9.48 6.25 -13.05
CA ASP A 12 -9.09 7.60 -13.46
C ASP A 12 -8.47 8.45 -12.34
N VAL A 13 -8.31 7.88 -11.12
CA VAL A 13 -7.86 8.62 -9.93
C VAL A 13 -6.70 7.88 -9.27
N VAL A 14 -5.57 8.57 -9.13
CA VAL A 14 -4.42 8.08 -8.36
C VAL A 14 -4.85 8.00 -6.89
N ALA A 15 -4.69 6.83 -6.28
CA ALA A 15 -4.97 6.65 -4.86
C ALA A 15 -4.11 7.61 -4.04
N SER A 16 -4.68 8.17 -2.98
CA SER A 16 -3.94 9.09 -2.10
C SER A 16 -2.87 8.37 -1.30
N ASP A 17 -1.84 9.11 -0.87
CA ASP A 17 -0.76 8.59 -0.02
C ASP A 17 -1.30 7.88 1.24
N GLU A 18 -2.37 8.42 1.84
CA GLU A 18 -3.02 7.83 3.01
C GLU A 18 -3.69 6.48 2.68
N GLU A 19 -4.35 6.37 1.53
CA GLU A 19 -4.96 5.11 1.08
C GLU A 19 -3.89 4.05 0.79
N ILE A 20 -2.79 4.46 0.16
CA ILE A 20 -1.64 3.61 -0.14
C ILE A 20 -0.98 3.13 1.15
N ARG A 21 -0.73 4.02 2.10
CA ARG A 21 -0.16 3.67 3.41
C ARG A 21 -1.09 2.77 4.21
N ALA A 22 -2.40 3.02 4.16
CA ALA A 22 -3.40 2.16 4.78
C ALA A 22 -3.43 0.75 4.16
N ALA A 23 -3.28 0.63 2.84
CA ALA A 23 -3.18 -0.66 2.15
C ALA A 23 -1.88 -1.39 2.48
N ALA A 24 -0.74 -0.68 2.48
CA ALA A 24 0.55 -1.21 2.91
C ALA A 24 0.49 -1.76 4.34
N ARG A 25 -0.10 -1.01 5.27
CA ARG A 25 -0.34 -1.47 6.65
C ARG A 25 -1.15 -2.75 6.70
N GLN A 26 -2.22 -2.87 5.91
CA GLN A 26 -3.02 -4.09 5.86
C GLN A 26 -2.23 -5.29 5.32
N PHE A 27 -1.38 -5.07 4.32
CA PHE A 27 -0.47 -6.10 3.80
C PHE A 27 0.51 -6.56 4.89
N VAL A 28 1.19 -5.64 5.57
CA VAL A 28 2.14 -5.98 6.63
C VAL A 28 1.44 -6.73 7.76
N ARG A 29 0.23 -6.33 8.17
CA ARG A 29 -0.59 -7.10 9.15
C ARG A 29 -0.89 -8.53 8.67
N LYS A 30 -1.19 -8.69 7.37
CA LYS A 30 -1.52 -9.98 6.78
C LYS A 30 -0.31 -10.92 6.74
N VAL A 31 0.87 -10.41 6.37
CA VAL A 31 2.11 -11.20 6.26
C VAL A 31 2.70 -11.50 7.65
N SER A 32 2.77 -10.50 8.52
CA SER A 32 3.38 -10.66 9.85
C SER A 32 2.50 -11.39 10.86
N GLY A 33 1.18 -11.46 10.63
CA GLY A 33 0.21 -11.97 11.61
C GLY A 33 -0.06 -11.02 12.78
N PHE A 34 0.64 -9.87 12.87
CA PHE A 34 0.39 -8.87 13.89
C PHE A 34 -0.89 -8.08 13.60
N ARG A 35 -1.76 -7.97 14.60
CA ARG A 35 -2.86 -7.00 14.59
C ARG A 35 -2.37 -5.61 14.98
N GLU A 36 -1.53 -5.58 16.01
CA GLU A 36 -0.87 -4.39 16.53
C GLU A 36 0.53 -4.83 17.00
N PRO A 37 1.61 -4.32 16.37
CA PRO A 37 2.97 -4.66 16.78
C PRO A 37 3.30 -3.98 18.11
N SER A 38 3.85 -4.73 19.07
CA SER A 38 4.25 -4.20 20.38
C SER A 38 5.75 -4.37 20.63
N GLY A 39 6.31 -3.46 21.45
CA GLY A 39 7.71 -3.49 21.87
C GLY A 39 8.69 -3.45 20.70
N LYS A 40 9.65 -4.38 20.71
CA LYS A 40 10.77 -4.45 19.75
C LYS A 40 10.37 -4.64 18.27
N HIS A 41 9.13 -5.01 17.98
CA HIS A 41 8.67 -5.25 16.61
C HIS A 41 8.02 -4.02 15.97
N HIS A 42 7.78 -2.96 16.73
CA HIS A 42 7.09 -1.77 16.24
C HIS A 42 7.85 -1.08 15.11
N GLU A 43 9.15 -0.83 15.31
CA GLU A 43 10.00 -0.16 14.32
C GLU A 43 10.11 -0.97 13.02
N ALA A 44 10.33 -2.28 13.11
CA ALA A 44 10.39 -3.15 11.94
C ALA A 44 9.04 -3.22 11.21
N PHE A 45 7.93 -3.18 11.94
CA PHE A 45 6.60 -3.17 11.34
C PHE A 45 6.33 -1.88 10.58
N GLU A 46 6.57 -0.72 11.22
CA GLU A 46 6.34 0.59 10.58
C GLU A 46 7.30 0.80 9.40
N GLY A 47 8.57 0.40 9.52
CA GLY A 47 9.52 0.45 8.41
C GLY A 47 9.05 -0.36 7.19
N ALA A 48 8.54 -1.58 7.41
CA ALA A 48 7.96 -2.38 6.33
C ALA A 48 6.71 -1.73 5.71
N VAL A 49 5.89 -1.03 6.51
CA VAL A 49 4.73 -0.29 5.98
C VAL A 49 5.19 0.82 5.05
N ASP A 50 6.18 1.61 5.46
CA ASP A 50 6.66 2.74 4.67
C ASP A 50 7.35 2.29 3.37
N GLU A 51 8.17 1.22 3.41
CA GLU A 51 8.78 0.63 2.20
C GLU A 51 7.73 0.16 1.19
N ILE A 52 6.69 -0.52 1.67
CA ILE A 52 5.63 -1.05 0.81
C ILE A 52 4.76 0.08 0.27
N ALA A 53 4.52 1.14 1.05
CA ALA A 53 3.81 2.33 0.58
C ALA A 53 4.56 2.99 -0.60
N VAL A 54 5.87 3.19 -0.47
CA VAL A 54 6.71 3.75 -1.55
C VAL A 54 6.70 2.86 -2.79
N ALA A 55 6.84 1.53 -2.63
CA ALA A 55 6.79 0.61 -3.75
C ALA A 55 5.42 0.62 -4.45
N SER A 56 4.34 0.70 -3.67
CA SER A 56 2.96 0.76 -4.19
C SER A 56 2.68 2.06 -4.93
N GLN A 57 3.16 3.20 -4.43
CA GLN A 57 3.05 4.49 -5.12
C GLN A 57 3.70 4.42 -6.51
N ARG A 58 4.96 3.98 -6.58
CA ARG A 58 5.70 3.85 -7.85
C ARG A 58 4.97 2.96 -8.85
N LEU A 59 4.36 1.88 -8.40
CA LEU A 59 3.56 1.00 -9.24
C LEU A 59 2.31 1.72 -9.77
N LEU A 60 1.57 2.42 -8.91
CA LEU A 60 0.35 3.14 -9.30
C LEU A 60 0.65 4.30 -10.25
N ASP A 61 1.75 5.03 -10.05
CA ASP A 61 2.21 6.07 -10.97
C ASP A 61 2.52 5.47 -12.35
N SER A 62 3.30 4.39 -12.37
CA SER A 62 3.66 3.69 -13.61
C SER A 62 2.42 3.14 -14.34
N ILE A 63 1.43 2.61 -13.62
CA ILE A 63 0.16 2.16 -14.21
C ILE A 63 -0.59 3.35 -14.82
N SER A 64 -0.70 4.46 -14.09
CA SER A 64 -1.38 5.68 -14.54
C SER A 64 -0.76 6.24 -15.81
N GLU A 65 0.57 6.36 -15.86
CA GLU A 65 1.28 6.78 -17.06
C GLU A 65 1.05 5.85 -18.26
N ASN A 66 1.10 4.54 -18.04
CA ASN A 66 0.87 3.55 -19.10
C ASN A 66 -0.56 3.60 -19.63
N LEU A 67 -1.55 3.91 -18.78
CA LEU A 67 -2.94 4.11 -19.21
C LEU A 67 -3.07 5.38 -20.07
N ALA A 68 -2.47 6.49 -19.65
CA ALA A 68 -2.49 7.75 -20.41
C ALA A 68 -1.88 7.60 -21.81
N ARG A 69 -0.78 6.83 -21.94
CA ARG A 69 -0.14 6.53 -23.23
C ARG A 69 -1.00 5.69 -24.17
N ARG A 70 -1.94 4.89 -23.66
CA ARG A 70 -2.83 4.04 -24.49
C ARG A 70 -4.02 4.80 -25.03
N THR A 71 -4.37 5.93 -24.41
CA THR A 71 -5.50 6.78 -24.82
C THR A 71 -5.10 7.91 -25.76
N ALA A 72 -3.80 8.15 -25.95
CA ALA A 72 -3.23 9.10 -26.91
C ALA A 72 -2.93 8.41 -28.24
#